data_AF-A0A942MKE4-F1
#
_entry.id   AF-A0A942MKE4-F1
#
_cell.length_a   1.000
_cell.length_b   1.000
_cell.length_c   1.000
_cell.angle_alpha   90.00
_cell.angle_beta   90.00
_cell.angle_gamma   90.00
#
_symmetry.space_group_name_H-M   'P 1'
#
loop_
_entity.id
_entity.type
_entity.pdbx_description
1 polymer ?
#
loop_
_entity_poly.entity_id
_entity_poly.type
_entity_poly.pdbx_seq_one_letter_code
_entity_poly.pdbx_strand_id
1 'polypeptide(L)'
;MQNIIIIIFGAIFINNFVLSRFLGICPFLGVSKRTETSLGMGMAVIFVMAMTALVTWPIEHFLLVPRDLEYLRTIVFILVIATLVQFVEMVIRKISPALYQALGIFLPLITTNCAVLGVALLNIQIGYSLFEAVIFSVAAAVGFTLALVIMAGIRERLELAFIPKHFSGVALPLIIAGILSIAFMGFQGMMQ
;
A
#
# COMPACT_ATOMS: atom_id res chain seq x y z
N MET A 1 -3.02 19.06 16.88
CA MET A 1 -1.77 18.26 16.99
C MET A 1 -1.99 16.89 17.62
N GLN A 2 -2.74 16.75 18.73
CA GLN A 2 -3.10 15.42 19.29
C GLN A 2 -3.80 14.50 18.26
N ASN A 3 -4.67 15.05 17.41
CA ASN A 3 -5.33 14.26 16.35
C ASN A 3 -4.37 13.69 15.29
N ILE A 4 -3.26 14.36 14.97
CA ILE A 4 -2.35 13.91 13.89
C ILE A 4 -1.57 12.67 14.33
N ILE A 5 -1.10 12.65 15.59
CA ILE A 5 -0.37 11.49 16.13
C ILE A 5 -1.31 10.28 16.23
N ILE A 6 -2.57 10.49 16.63
CA ILE A 6 -3.61 9.45 16.67
C ILE A 6 -3.93 8.95 15.25
N ILE A 7 -4.02 9.83 14.25
CA ILE A 7 -4.22 9.45 12.84
C ILE A 7 -3.04 8.61 12.34
N ILE A 8 -1.80 9.00 12.66
CA ILE A 8 -0.60 8.28 12.24
C ILE A 8 -0.52 6.90 12.89
N PHE A 9 -0.67 6.81 14.22
CA PHE A 9 -0.66 5.52 14.93
C PHE A 9 -1.84 4.64 14.53
N GLY A 10 -3.03 5.25 14.38
CA GLY A 10 -4.24 4.57 13.92
C GLY A 10 -4.11 4.03 12.51
N ALA A 11 -3.54 4.78 11.57
CA ALA A 11 -3.35 4.35 10.18
C ALA A 11 -2.27 3.26 10.03
N ILE A 12 -1.19 3.34 10.81
CA ILE A 12 -0.07 2.38 10.74
C ILE A 12 -0.45 1.04 11.38
N PHE A 13 -1.04 1.07 12.58
CA PHE A 13 -1.25 -0.15 13.39
C PHE A 13 -2.69 -0.66 13.41
N ILE A 14 -3.70 0.20 13.38
CA ILE A 14 -5.10 -0.18 13.69
C ILE A 14 -5.93 -0.34 12.42
N ASN A 15 -5.81 0.60 11.48
CA ASN A 15 -6.42 0.57 10.15
C ASN A 15 -5.42 0.14 9.07
N ASN A 16 -4.51 -0.79 9.41
CA ASN A 16 -3.52 -1.27 8.46
C ASN A 16 -4.23 -1.86 7.22
N PHE A 17 -3.93 -1.29 6.05
CA PHE A 17 -4.58 -1.62 4.78
C PHE A 17 -4.45 -3.10 4.44
N VAL A 18 -3.29 -3.70 4.72
CA VAL A 18 -3.00 -5.10 4.37
C VAL A 18 -3.65 -6.06 5.36
N LEU A 19 -3.54 -5.77 6.66
CA LEU A 19 -3.80 -6.75 7.72
C LEU A 19 -5.21 -6.64 8.32
N SER A 20 -5.79 -5.44 8.30
CA SER A 20 -7.15 -5.19 8.82
C SER A 20 -8.18 -4.95 7.72
N ARG A 21 -7.78 -4.45 6.55
CA ARG A 21 -8.69 -4.18 5.43
C ARG A 21 -8.49 -5.11 4.22
N PHE A 22 -7.48 -5.96 4.24
CA PHE A 22 -7.17 -6.92 3.15
C PHE A 22 -6.93 -6.27 1.77
N LEU A 23 -6.46 -5.03 1.75
CA LEU A 23 -6.08 -4.30 0.53
C LEU A 23 -4.60 -4.48 0.22
N GLY A 24 -4.26 -4.65 -1.06
CA GLY A 24 -2.87 -4.74 -1.52
C GLY A 24 -2.23 -6.13 -1.41
N ILE A 25 -3.05 -7.19 -1.40
CA ILE A 25 -2.58 -8.58 -1.30
C ILE A 25 -1.74 -9.00 -2.52
N CYS A 26 -2.02 -8.46 -3.71
CA CYS A 26 -1.34 -8.83 -4.95
C CYS A 26 0.19 -8.59 -4.89
N PRO A 27 0.67 -7.38 -4.59
CA PRO A 27 2.11 -7.15 -4.37
C PRO A 27 2.62 -7.81 -3.10
N PHE A 28 1.77 -7.96 -2.07
CA PHE A 28 2.13 -8.60 -0.82
C PHE A 28 2.56 -10.06 -0.99
N LEU A 29 1.87 -10.83 -1.82
CA LEU A 29 2.24 -12.23 -2.11
C LEU A 29 3.34 -12.34 -3.18
N GLY A 30 3.35 -11.42 -4.15
CA GLY A 30 4.25 -11.45 -5.30
C GLY A 30 5.70 -11.06 -5.02
N VAL A 31 5.93 -10.02 -4.20
CA VAL A 31 7.26 -9.39 -4.05
C VAL A 31 7.93 -9.72 -2.70
N SER A 32 7.23 -10.38 -1.78
CA SER A 32 7.72 -10.73 -0.44
C SER A 32 8.72 -11.90 -0.38
N LYS A 33 9.44 -12.20 -1.46
CA LYS A 33 10.46 -13.27 -1.43
C LYS A 33 11.76 -12.81 -0.76
N ARG A 34 12.18 -11.58 -1.03
CA ARG A 34 13.39 -10.99 -0.44
C ARG A 34 13.10 -9.67 0.24
N THR A 35 13.81 -9.41 1.33
CA THR A 35 13.68 -8.17 2.10
C THR A 35 14.08 -6.95 1.29
N GLU A 36 15.18 -7.03 0.52
CA GLU A 36 15.66 -5.95 -0.36
C GLU A 36 14.62 -5.53 -1.41
N THR A 37 14.01 -6.49 -2.11
CA THR A 37 12.97 -6.21 -3.13
C THR A 37 11.70 -5.66 -2.51
N SER A 38 11.35 -6.14 -1.31
CA SER A 38 10.15 -5.71 -0.58
C SER A 38 10.28 -4.27 -0.08
N LEU A 39 11.47 -3.88 0.38
CA LEU A 39 11.77 -2.51 0.77
C LEU A 39 11.70 -1.55 -0.42
N GLY A 40 12.28 -1.94 -1.56
CA GLY A 40 12.22 -1.14 -2.79
C GLY A 40 10.78 -0.93 -3.30
N MET A 41 9.96 -1.98 -3.27
CA MET A 41 8.54 -1.90 -3.61
C MET A 41 7.77 -1.01 -2.61
N GLY A 42 8.04 -1.14 -1.31
CA GLY A 42 7.41 -0.32 -0.28
C GLY A 42 7.70 1.17 -0.46
N MET A 43 8.95 1.54 -0.73
CA MET A 43 9.32 2.94 -1.00
C MET A 43 8.60 3.50 -2.24
N ALA A 44 8.49 2.72 -3.31
CA ALA A 44 7.75 3.13 -4.50
C ALA A 44 6.26 3.37 -4.19
N VAL A 45 5.63 2.48 -3.41
CA VAL A 45 4.24 2.61 -2.99
C VAL A 45 4.03 3.81 -2.07
N ILE A 46 4.94 4.10 -1.13
CA ILE A 46 4.88 5.30 -0.28
C ILE A 46 4.86 6.57 -1.13
N PHE A 47 5.75 6.65 -2.12
CA PHE A 47 5.80 7.81 -3.01
C PHE A 47 4.51 7.96 -3.83
N VAL A 48 4.02 6.87 -4.44
CA VAL A 48 2.80 6.90 -5.27
C VAL A 48 1.58 7.24 -4.41
N MET A 49 1.43 6.69 -3.21
CA MET A 49 0.28 6.97 -2.34
C MET A 49 0.27 8.42 -1.86
N ALA A 50 1.42 8.98 -1.49
CA ALA A 50 1.53 10.38 -1.10
C ALA A 50 1.17 11.33 -2.26
N MET A 51 1.72 11.08 -3.45
CA MET A 51 1.44 11.87 -4.65
C MET A 51 -0.01 11.73 -5.10
N THR A 52 -0.56 10.53 -5.01
CA THR A 52 -1.98 10.28 -5.34
C THR A 52 -2.87 11.13 -4.43
N ALA A 53 -2.66 11.11 -3.11
CA ALA A 53 -3.46 11.91 -2.19
C ALA A 53 -3.36 13.42 -2.45
N LEU A 54 -2.16 13.91 -2.78
CA LEU A 54 -1.92 15.31 -3.11
C LEU A 54 -2.67 15.75 -4.38
N VAL A 55 -2.80 14.86 -5.36
CA VAL A 55 -3.43 15.15 -6.66
C VAL A 55 -4.94 14.86 -6.65
N THR A 56 -5.39 13.79 -5.99
CA THR A 56 -6.81 13.42 -5.96
C THR A 56 -7.64 14.36 -5.09
N TRP A 57 -7.06 14.93 -4.03
CA TRP A 57 -7.76 15.87 -3.15
C TRP A 57 -8.25 17.14 -3.88
N PRO A 58 -7.40 17.89 -4.63
CA PRO A 58 -7.87 19.05 -5.37
C PRO A 58 -8.78 18.67 -6.54
N ILE A 59 -8.56 17.52 -7.18
CA ILE A 59 -9.45 17.05 -8.26
C ILE A 59 -10.87 16.82 -7.71
N GLU A 60 -10.99 16.19 -6.55
CA GLU A 60 -12.28 15.98 -5.92
C GLU A 60 -12.96 17.32 -5.59
N HIS A 61 -12.27 18.18 -4.83
CA HIS A 61 -12.86 19.38 -4.26
C HIS A 61 -13.10 20.51 -5.27
N PHE A 62 -12.21 20.68 -6.27
CA PHE A 62 -12.32 21.74 -7.26
C PHE A 62 -12.95 21.32 -8.59
N LEU A 63 -13.01 20.02 -8.90
CA LEU A 63 -13.49 19.55 -10.20
C LEU A 63 -14.76 18.69 -10.09
N LEU A 64 -14.77 17.67 -9.23
CA LEU A 64 -15.87 16.70 -9.17
C LEU A 64 -17.07 17.22 -8.39
N VAL A 65 -16.84 17.76 -7.19
CA VAL A 65 -17.90 18.33 -6.33
C VAL A 65 -18.65 19.49 -7.00
N PRO A 66 -18.00 20.54 -7.56
CA PRO A 66 -18.73 21.66 -8.14
C PRO A 66 -19.39 21.35 -9.49
N ARG A 67 -19.19 20.15 -10.05
CA ARG A 67 -19.80 19.72 -11.31
C ARG A 67 -20.80 18.58 -11.12
N ASP A 68 -21.08 18.18 -9.88
CA ASP A 68 -21.94 17.03 -9.55
C ASP A 68 -21.50 15.72 -10.25
N LEU A 69 -20.19 15.56 -10.50
CA LEU A 69 -19.61 14.42 -11.23
C LEU A 69 -19.05 13.34 -10.29
N GLU A 70 -19.58 13.24 -9.06
CA GLU A 70 -19.10 12.29 -8.05
C GLU A 70 -19.14 10.83 -8.51
N TYR A 71 -20.05 10.48 -9.43
CA TYR A 71 -20.14 9.14 -9.99
C TYR A 71 -18.92 8.71 -10.82
N LEU A 72 -18.11 9.67 -11.31
CA LEU A 72 -16.86 9.38 -12.05
C LEU A 72 -15.63 9.24 -11.16
N ARG A 73 -15.75 9.43 -9.83
CA ARG A 73 -14.64 9.49 -8.87
C ARG A 73 -13.63 8.35 -9.05
N THR A 74 -14.10 7.11 -9.07
CA THR A 74 -13.25 5.93 -9.20
C THR A 74 -12.46 5.90 -10.52
N ILE A 75 -13.12 6.27 -11.63
CA ILE A 75 -12.49 6.27 -12.96
C ILE A 75 -11.40 7.33 -13.02
N VAL A 76 -11.68 8.54 -12.52
CA VAL A 76 -10.72 9.64 -12.48
C VAL A 76 -9.51 9.28 -11.63
N PHE A 77 -9.71 8.65 -10.46
CA PHE A 77 -8.59 8.26 -9.59
C PHE A 77 -7.72 7.18 -10.20
N ILE A 78 -8.30 6.16 -10.85
CA ILE A 78 -7.52 5.15 -11.56
C ILE A 78 -6.66 5.80 -12.65
N LEU A 79 -7.20 6.78 -13.39
CA LEU A 79 -6.46 7.50 -14.42
C LEU A 79 -5.31 8.32 -13.83
N VAL A 80 -5.54 9.03 -12.72
CA VAL A 80 -4.48 9.76 -12.00
C VAL A 80 -3.39 8.81 -11.52
N ILE A 81 -3.75 7.69 -10.89
CA ILE A 81 -2.80 6.69 -10.41
C ILE A 81 -1.99 6.11 -11.58
N ALA A 82 -2.64 5.77 -12.69
CA ALA A 82 -1.96 5.22 -13.88
C ALA A 82 -0.91 6.18 -14.44
N THR A 83 -1.23 7.47 -14.56
CA THR A 83 -0.26 8.48 -15.05
C THR A 83 0.92 8.68 -14.08
N LEU A 84 0.66 8.68 -12.77
CA LEU A 84 1.70 8.81 -11.74
C LEU A 84 2.62 7.60 -11.72
N VAL A 85 2.08 6.37 -11.77
CA VAL A 85 2.90 5.16 -11.78
C VAL A 85 3.72 5.07 -13.06
N GLN A 86 3.17 5.46 -14.21
CA GLN A 86 3.92 5.51 -15.46
C GLN A 86 5.12 6.47 -15.36
N PHE A 87 4.92 7.61 -14.71
CA PHE A 87 6.02 8.53 -14.41
C PHE A 87 7.08 7.90 -13.51
N VAL A 88 6.66 7.23 -12.43
CA VAL A 88 7.56 6.52 -11.51
C VAL A 88 8.34 5.41 -12.21
N GLU A 89 7.71 4.68 -13.14
CA GLU A 89 8.39 3.65 -13.93
C GLU A 89 9.56 4.22 -14.73
N MET A 90 9.33 5.34 -15.42
CA MET A 90 10.38 6.02 -16.19
C MET A 90 11.53 6.50 -15.29
N VAL A 91 11.21 6.98 -14.09
CA VAL A 91 12.20 7.43 -13.09
C VAL A 91 13.03 6.26 -12.56
N ILE A 92 12.39 5.15 -12.16
CA ILE A 92 13.07 3.95 -11.64
C ILE A 92 14.00 3.35 -12.70
N ARG A 93 13.56 3.29 -13.96
CA ARG A 93 14.37 2.79 -15.08
C ARG A 93 15.66 3.59 -15.27
N LYS A 94 15.65 4.89 -14.96
CA LYS A 94 16.80 5.78 -15.13
C LYS A 94 17.73 5.83 -13.90
N ILE A 95 17.17 5.79 -12.69
CA ILE A 95 17.95 5.93 -11.45
C ILE A 95 18.56 4.59 -11.01
N SER A 96 17.80 3.49 -11.10
CA SER A 96 18.18 2.20 -10.52
C SER A 96 17.82 1.03 -11.44
N PRO A 97 18.68 0.69 -12.42
CA PRO A 97 18.43 -0.42 -13.34
C PRO A 97 18.33 -1.78 -12.61
N ALA A 98 19.04 -1.97 -11.49
CA ALA A 98 18.94 -3.17 -10.66
C ALA A 98 17.52 -3.37 -10.08
N LEU A 99 16.89 -2.30 -9.58
CA LEU A 99 15.53 -2.36 -9.05
C LEU A 99 14.50 -2.56 -10.17
N TYR A 100 14.72 -1.93 -11.34
CA TYR A 100 13.87 -2.14 -12.51
C TYR A 100 13.93 -3.60 -13.01
N GLN A 101 15.11 -4.24 -12.98
CA GLN A 101 15.25 -5.63 -13.38
C GLN A 101 14.59 -6.61 -12.39
N ALA A 102 14.61 -6.29 -11.10
CA ALA A 102 13.95 -7.09 -10.06
C ALA A 102 12.42 -6.89 -10.00
N LEU A 103 11.95 -5.67 -10.29
CA LEU A 103 10.57 -5.24 -10.04
C LEU A 103 9.77 -4.97 -11.32
N GLY A 104 10.39 -4.96 -12.51
CA GLY A 104 9.79 -4.49 -13.77
C GLY A 104 8.43 -5.08 -14.11
N ILE A 105 8.21 -6.36 -13.82
CA ILE A 105 6.92 -7.04 -14.04
C ILE A 105 5.86 -6.60 -13.01
N PHE A 106 6.29 -6.16 -11.83
CA PHE A 106 5.44 -5.76 -10.71
C PHE A 106 5.16 -4.24 -10.65
N LEU A 107 5.84 -3.41 -11.45
CA LEU A 107 5.55 -1.98 -11.54
C LEU A 107 4.10 -1.70 -12.00
N PRO A 108 3.58 -2.36 -13.05
CA PRO A 108 2.17 -2.24 -13.43
C PRO A 108 1.19 -2.67 -12.33
N LEU A 109 1.61 -3.57 -11.43
CA LEU A 109 0.81 -3.99 -10.27
C LEU A 109 0.58 -2.87 -9.25
N ILE A 110 1.34 -1.78 -9.30
CA ILE A 110 1.09 -0.60 -8.46
C ILE A 110 -0.16 0.13 -8.93
N THR A 111 -0.42 0.20 -10.24
CA THR A 111 -1.61 0.91 -10.78
C THR A 111 -2.92 0.27 -10.35
N THR A 112 -2.95 -1.05 -10.29
CA THR A 112 -4.10 -1.85 -9.89
C THR A 112 -4.08 -2.22 -8.40
N ASN A 113 -3.20 -1.59 -7.62
CA ASN A 113 -3.09 -1.88 -6.20
C ASN A 113 -4.30 -1.32 -5.45
N CYS A 114 -5.07 -2.22 -4.85
CA CYS A 114 -6.27 -1.90 -4.07
C CYS A 114 -5.96 -0.94 -2.91
N ALA A 115 -4.75 -1.00 -2.33
CA ALA A 115 -4.34 -0.11 -1.24
C ALA A 115 -4.21 1.35 -1.69
N VAL A 116 -3.68 1.59 -2.90
CA VAL A 116 -3.50 2.94 -3.45
C VAL A 116 -4.85 3.58 -3.74
N LEU A 117 -5.73 2.86 -4.44
CA LEU A 117 -7.09 3.32 -4.72
C LEU A 117 -7.91 3.50 -3.43
N GLY A 118 -7.79 2.55 -2.49
CA GLY A 118 -8.51 2.58 -1.22
C GLY A 118 -8.16 3.79 -0.36
N VAL A 119 -6.87 4.18 -0.28
CA VAL A 119 -6.46 5.39 0.45
C VAL A 119 -7.06 6.64 -0.18
N ALA A 120 -7.03 6.76 -1.52
CA ALA A 120 -7.59 7.92 -2.20
C ALA A 120 -9.10 8.08 -1.89
N LEU A 121 -9.85 6.98 -1.94
CA LEU A 121 -11.29 6.98 -1.60
C LEU A 121 -11.55 7.26 -0.12
N LEU A 122 -10.78 6.65 0.78
CA LEU A 122 -10.94 6.83 2.23
C LEU A 122 -10.65 8.26 2.68
N ASN A 123 -9.64 8.90 2.10
CA ASN A 123 -9.33 10.31 2.41
C ASN A 123 -10.53 11.23 2.17
N ILE A 124 -11.29 10.96 1.12
CA ILE A 124 -12.47 11.75 0.74
C ILE A 124 -13.67 11.37 1.58
N GLN A 125 -13.89 10.07 1.83
CA GLN A 125 -15.01 9.61 2.65
C GLN A 125 -14.92 10.10 4.10
N ILE A 126 -13.70 10.21 4.64
CA ILE A 126 -13.45 10.73 5.99
C ILE A 126 -13.49 12.27 6.00
N GLY A 127 -13.32 12.93 4.84
CA GLY A 127 -13.33 14.38 4.73
C GLY A 127 -12.06 15.05 5.25
N TYR A 128 -10.89 14.39 5.11
CA TYR A 128 -9.62 14.95 5.57
C TYR A 128 -9.23 16.21 4.78
N SER A 129 -8.58 17.16 5.44
CA SER A 129 -7.93 18.28 4.78
C SER A 129 -6.73 17.81 3.94
N LEU A 130 -6.25 18.60 2.98
CA LEU A 130 -5.13 18.21 2.10
C LEU A 130 -3.90 17.75 2.89
N PHE A 131 -3.58 18.46 3.99
CA PHE A 131 -2.43 18.12 4.83
C PHE A 131 -2.63 16.80 5.59
N GLU A 132 -3.82 16.59 6.15
CA GLU A 132 -4.17 15.35 6.84
C GLU A 132 -4.24 14.16 5.88
N ALA A 133 -4.77 14.35 4.66
CA ALA A 133 -4.85 13.32 3.63
C ALA A 133 -3.47 12.83 3.21
N VAL A 134 -2.50 13.74 3.01
CA VAL A 134 -1.11 13.36 2.69
C VAL A 134 -0.48 12.60 3.85
N ILE A 135 -0.62 13.08 5.08
CA ILE A 135 -0.07 12.40 6.27
C ILE A 135 -0.68 11.01 6.45
N PHE A 136 -2.01 10.88 6.32
CA PHE A 136 -2.70 9.60 6.41
C PHE A 136 -2.21 8.63 5.32
N SER A 137 -2.01 9.11 4.11
CA SER A 137 -1.57 8.28 2.97
C SER A 137 -0.13 7.79 3.15
N VAL A 138 0.76 8.65 3.65
CA VAL A 138 2.14 8.27 3.98
C VAL A 138 2.14 7.26 5.13
N ALA A 139 1.35 7.50 6.19
CA ALA A 139 1.23 6.59 7.33
C ALA A 139 0.69 5.21 6.89
N ALA A 140 -0.36 5.18 6.07
CA ALA A 140 -0.91 3.95 5.51
C ALA A 140 0.11 3.18 4.65
N ALA A 141 0.89 3.89 3.82
CA ALA A 141 1.90 3.27 2.98
C ALA A 141 3.12 2.76 3.78
N VAL A 142 3.47 3.42 4.88
CA VAL A 142 4.46 2.90 5.84
C VAL A 142 3.94 1.62 6.51
N GLY A 143 2.66 1.58 6.90
CA GLY A 143 2.02 0.37 7.42
C GLY A 143 2.03 -0.80 6.42
N PHE A 144 1.77 -0.51 5.15
CA PHE A 144 1.88 -1.48 4.04
C PHE A 144 3.33 -2.00 3.88
N THR A 145 4.31 -1.09 3.92
CA THR A 145 5.73 -1.43 3.79
C THR A 145 6.21 -2.30 4.96
N LEU A 146 5.79 -1.96 6.18
CA LEU A 146 6.11 -2.73 7.38
C LEU A 146 5.55 -4.15 7.29
N ALA A 147 4.29 -4.32 6.87
CA ALA A 147 3.70 -5.63 6.65
C ALA A 147 4.49 -6.44 5.60
N LEU A 148 4.85 -5.81 4.48
CA LEU A 148 5.65 -6.42 3.42
C LEU A 148 7.02 -6.90 3.90
N VAL A 149 7.74 -6.07 4.65
CA VAL A 149 9.08 -6.41 5.16
C VAL A 149 9.02 -7.53 6.18
N ILE A 150 8.03 -7.54 7.08
CA ILE A 150 7.81 -8.64 8.02
C ILE A 150 7.55 -9.94 7.26
N MET A 151 6.67 -9.89 6.25
CA MET A 151 6.36 -11.05 5.41
C MET A 151 7.61 -11.59 4.71
N ALA A 152 8.43 -10.71 4.14
CA ALA A 152 9.67 -11.09 3.49
C ALA A 152 10.69 -11.69 4.45
N GLY A 153 10.85 -11.11 5.64
CA GLY A 153 11.75 -11.64 6.67
C GLY A 153 11.33 -13.03 7.18
N ILE A 154 10.02 -13.28 7.33
CA ILE A 154 9.50 -14.61 7.67
C ILE A 154 9.80 -15.59 6.53
N ARG A 155 9.56 -15.19 5.27
CA ARG A 155 9.78 -16.05 4.10
C ARG A 155 11.25 -16.39 3.89
N GLU A 156 12.16 -15.43 4.01
CA GLU A 156 13.62 -15.67 3.92
C GLU A 156 14.10 -16.65 5.00
N ARG A 157 13.57 -16.55 6.24
CA ARG A 157 13.89 -17.52 7.30
C ARG A 157 13.34 -18.91 7.02
N LEU A 158 12.13 -18.98 6.46
CA LEU A 158 11.45 -20.25 6.22
C LEU A 158 12.04 -21.01 5.02
N GLU A 159 12.68 -20.30 4.07
CA GLU A 159 13.47 -20.93 3.00
C GLU A 159 14.65 -21.76 3.54
N LEU A 160 15.15 -21.46 4.73
CA LEU A 160 16.22 -22.23 5.40
C LEU A 160 15.67 -23.44 6.18
N ALA A 161 14.34 -23.54 6.35
CA ALA A 161 13.69 -24.59 7.13
C ALA A 161 13.14 -25.71 6.21
N PHE A 162 12.94 -26.90 6.78
CA PHE A 162 12.36 -28.02 6.05
C PHE A 162 10.84 -27.86 5.93
N ILE A 163 10.37 -27.46 4.74
CA ILE A 163 8.93 -27.30 4.46
C ILE A 163 8.43 -28.53 3.68
N PRO A 164 7.33 -29.18 4.10
CA PRO A 164 6.73 -30.26 3.32
C PRO A 164 6.34 -29.78 1.92
N LYS A 165 6.58 -30.60 0.88
CA LYS A 165 6.31 -30.24 -0.53
C LYS A 165 4.88 -29.76 -0.79
N HIS A 166 3.91 -30.31 -0.07
CA HIS A 166 2.49 -29.96 -0.19
C HIS A 166 2.16 -28.52 0.25
N PHE A 167 2.97 -27.94 1.14
CA PHE A 167 2.83 -26.55 1.58
C PHE A 167 3.70 -25.58 0.78
N SER A 168 4.56 -26.07 -0.12
CA SER A 168 5.45 -25.22 -0.90
C SER A 168 4.70 -24.40 -1.95
N GLY A 169 5.20 -23.20 -2.27
CA GLY A 169 4.59 -22.31 -3.27
C GLY A 169 3.67 -21.25 -2.66
N VAL A 170 2.47 -21.08 -3.21
CA VAL A 170 1.53 -19.99 -2.83
C VAL A 170 0.81 -20.26 -1.51
N ALA A 171 0.65 -21.53 -1.13
CA ALA A 171 -0.02 -21.93 0.10
C ALA A 171 0.69 -21.39 1.36
N LEU A 172 2.01 -21.49 1.40
CA LEU A 172 2.82 -21.04 2.54
C LEU A 172 2.67 -19.53 2.82
N PRO A 173 2.84 -18.62 1.84
CA PRO A 173 2.53 -17.20 2.03
C PRO A 173 1.11 -16.95 2.52
N LEU A 174 0.10 -17.68 2.04
CA LEU A 174 -1.28 -17.51 2.51
C LEU A 174 -1.44 -17.87 3.99
N ILE A 175 -0.83 -18.98 4.43
CA ILE A 175 -0.86 -19.41 5.83
C ILE A 175 -0.16 -18.38 6.72
N ILE A 176 1.04 -17.92 6.32
CA ILE A 176 1.77 -16.88 7.05
C ILE A 176 0.95 -15.59 7.12
N ALA A 177 0.34 -15.18 6.00
CA ALA A 177 -0.52 -14.00 5.95
C ALA A 177 -1.72 -14.10 6.91
N GLY A 178 -2.34 -15.28 7.00
CA GLY A 178 -3.43 -15.55 7.96
C GLY A 178 -2.97 -15.44 9.41
N ILE A 179 -1.85 -16.07 9.77
CA ILE A 179 -1.28 -15.99 11.12
C ILE A 179 -0.89 -14.55 11.46
N LEU A 180 -0.28 -13.84 10.52
CA LEU A 180 0.10 -12.44 10.68
C LEU A 180 -1.12 -11.54 10.86
N SER A 181 -2.20 -11.77 10.11
CA SER A 181 -3.47 -11.05 10.26
C SER A 181 -4.06 -11.23 11.65
N ILE A 182 -4.08 -12.45 12.20
CA ILE A 182 -4.55 -12.73 13.57
C ILE A 182 -3.69 -11.98 14.60
N ALA A 183 -2.36 -11.99 14.44
CA ALA A 183 -1.46 -11.26 15.33
C ALA A 183 -1.72 -9.74 15.31
N PHE A 184 -2.01 -9.18 14.13
CA PHE A 184 -2.29 -7.76 13.99
C PHE A 184 -3.72 -7.35 14.41
N MET A 185 -4.70 -8.25 14.35
CA MET A 185 -6.03 -8.01 14.91
C MET A 185 -5.99 -7.72 16.42
N GLY A 186 -4.97 -8.23 17.14
CA GLY A 186 -4.74 -7.91 18.54
C GLY A 186 -4.49 -6.41 18.82
N PHE A 187 -4.03 -5.64 17.82
CA PHE A 187 -3.82 -4.19 17.95
C PHE A 187 -5.11 -3.37 17.77
N GLN A 188 -6.22 -3.96 17.31
CA GLN A 188 -7.46 -3.22 17.08
C GLN A 188 -8.06 -2.62 18.37
N GLY A 189 -7.75 -3.18 19.54
CA GLY A 189 -8.22 -2.68 20.85
C GLY A 189 -7.38 -1.55 21.46
N MET A 190 -6.29 -1.10 20.81
CA MET A 190 -5.32 -0.17 21.43
C MET A 190 -5.72 1.32 21.40
N MET A 191 -6.76 1.72 20.67
CA MET A 191 -7.24 3.11 20.61
C MET A 191 -8.73 3.27 20.90
N GLN A 192 -9.30 2.39 21.73
CA GLN A 192 -10.55 2.67 22.43
C GLN A 192 -10.28 3.43 23.73
#